data_AF-A0A923WR76-F1
#
_entry.id   AF-A0A923WR76-F1
#
_cell.length_a   1.000
_cell.length_b   1.000
_cell.length_c   1.000
_cell.angle_alpha   90.00
_cell.angle_beta   90.00
_cell.angle_gamma   90.00
#
_symmetry.space_group_name_H-M   'P 1'
#
loop_
_entity.id
_entity.type
_entity.pdbx_description
1 polymer ?
#
loop_
_entity_poly.entity_id
_entity_poly.type
_entity_poly.pdbx_seq_one_letter_code
_entity_poly.pdbx_strand_id
1 'polypeptide(L)'
;MRKEFLAVIAGTIFLMVILYWNDNSKSVDKIKSVASSAQIQPAVESQLAQKSISPSYTSGDHTAATAAAAVLISEFENHKQFAAHLKTISQCLQIKNNVDYDQVDPTFDNLIVSLKPAMGDVTVFTDDWAQTDLQYSDGTLKRIRVEVGYDDPGNPTKYLQVYKLNEQNIPEMENLDPQRTTNPSDEYVESMKTGANILLHEKGGRAYFPAGEEMIVIERNGKLESFTMTKNNKTISCNTMTSAASNCQCF
;
A
#
# COMPACT_ATOMS: atom_id res chain seq x y z
N MET A 1 -31.01 42.73 -28.64
CA MET A 1 -29.78 42.08 -28.16
C MET A 1 -29.80 41.67 -26.68
N ARG A 2 -30.13 42.53 -25.69
CA ARG A 2 -30.11 42.14 -24.27
C ARG A 2 -31.14 41.08 -23.83
N LYS A 3 -32.31 41.00 -24.48
CA LYS A 3 -33.38 40.06 -24.11
C LYS A 3 -33.10 38.62 -24.55
N GLU A 4 -32.39 38.43 -25.66
CA GLU A 4 -32.05 37.09 -26.16
C GLU A 4 -30.93 36.45 -25.34
N PHE A 5 -29.98 37.26 -24.84
CA PHE A 5 -28.94 36.79 -23.93
C PHE A 5 -29.49 36.27 -22.60
N LEU A 6 -30.51 36.93 -22.05
CA LEU A 6 -31.15 36.49 -20.80
C LEU A 6 -31.92 35.17 -20.95
N ALA A 7 -32.51 34.92 -22.14
CA ALA A 7 -33.22 33.67 -22.41
C ALA A 7 -32.26 32.46 -22.47
N VAL A 8 -31.06 32.64 -23.04
CA VAL A 8 -30.03 31.58 -23.13
C VAL A 8 -29.47 31.23 -21.74
N ILE A 9 -29.24 32.24 -20.90
CA ILE A 9 -28.76 32.03 -19.53
C ILE A 9 -29.83 31.33 -18.67
N ALA A 10 -31.10 31.72 -18.79
CA ALA A 10 -32.18 31.05 -18.08
C ALA A 10 -32.36 29.59 -18.51
N GLY A 11 -32.24 29.30 -19.81
CA GLY A 11 -32.35 27.94 -20.34
C GLY A 11 -31.22 27.02 -19.87
N THR A 12 -29.99 27.52 -19.80
CA THR A 12 -28.83 26.75 -19.34
C THR A 12 -28.88 26.42 -17.85
N ILE A 13 -29.31 27.38 -17.01
CA ILE A 13 -29.50 27.13 -15.57
C ILE A 13 -30.61 26.08 -15.36
N PHE A 14 -31.72 26.18 -16.08
CA PHE A 14 -32.83 25.23 -15.96
C PHE A 14 -32.40 23.80 -16.36
N LEU A 15 -31.59 23.65 -17.40
CA LEU A 15 -31.08 22.35 -17.84
C LEU A 15 -30.14 21.70 -16.79
N MET A 16 -29.29 22.50 -16.13
CA MET A 16 -28.41 22.00 -15.07
C MET A 16 -29.18 21.52 -13.84
N VAL A 17 -30.27 22.20 -13.46
CA VAL A 17 -31.11 21.77 -12.32
C VAL A 17 -31.79 20.43 -12.59
N ILE A 18 -32.27 20.20 -13.83
CA ILE A 18 -32.90 18.93 -14.22
C ILE A 18 -31.88 17.78 -14.17
N LEU A 19 -30.66 18.00 -14.68
CA LEU A 19 -29.62 16.98 -14.66
C LEU A 19 -29.21 16.62 -13.23
N TYR A 20 -29.07 17.61 -12.35
CA TYR A 20 -28.72 17.40 -10.94
C TYR A 20 -29.79 16.59 -10.18
N TRP A 21 -31.08 16.84 -10.44
CA TRP A 21 -32.16 16.06 -9.82
C TRP A 21 -32.25 14.62 -10.33
N ASN A 22 -31.94 14.39 -11.60
CA ASN A 22 -31.99 13.04 -12.17
C ASN A 22 -30.90 12.13 -11.57
N ASP A 23 -29.70 12.69 -11.31
CA ASP A 23 -28.58 11.93 -10.72
C ASP A 23 -28.85 11.53 -9.26
N ASN A 24 -29.44 12.41 -8.46
CA ASN A 24 -29.74 12.11 -7.05
C ASN A 24 -30.89 11.10 -6.85
N SER A 25 -31.68 10.80 -7.88
CA SER A 25 -32.80 9.85 -7.77
C SER A 25 -32.38 8.37 -7.88
N LYS A 26 -31.13 8.08 -8.30
CA LYS A 26 -30.66 6.71 -8.58
C LYS A 26 -29.92 6.03 -7.44
N SER A 27 -29.71 6.68 -6.29
CA SER A 27 -28.86 6.14 -5.21
C SER A 27 -29.62 5.64 -3.97
N VAL A 28 -30.94 5.45 -4.05
CA VAL A 28 -31.73 4.89 -2.94
C VAL A 28 -32.43 3.64 -3.44
N ASP A 29 -31.78 2.48 -3.33
CA ASP A 29 -32.47 1.23 -3.00
C ASP A 29 -31.53 0.02 -2.82
N LYS A 30 -31.81 -0.74 -1.74
CA LYS A 30 -31.31 -2.08 -1.34
C LYS A 30 -29.91 -2.06 -0.71
N ILE A 31 -29.75 -2.46 0.55
CA ILE A 31 -29.84 -3.86 1.00
C ILE A 31 -30.59 -4.00 2.33
N LYS A 32 -31.48 -4.99 2.36
CA LYS A 32 -32.33 -5.40 3.47
C LYS A 32 -31.64 -6.54 4.24
N SER A 33 -31.74 -6.48 5.56
CA SER A 33 -31.27 -7.47 6.54
C SER A 33 -31.86 -8.87 6.33
N VAL A 34 -31.06 -9.92 6.54
CA VAL A 34 -31.57 -11.24 6.95
C VAL A 34 -30.74 -11.75 8.12
N ALA A 35 -31.44 -12.00 9.22
CA ALA A 35 -30.95 -12.65 10.42
C ALA A 35 -31.28 -14.15 10.38
N SER A 36 -30.64 -14.87 11.32
CA SER A 36 -31.17 -16.06 12.03
C SER A 36 -30.93 -17.42 11.37
N SER A 37 -30.06 -18.24 11.98
CA SER A 37 -30.45 -19.26 12.96
C SER A 37 -29.40 -20.37 13.08
N ALA A 38 -29.24 -20.86 14.31
CA ALA A 38 -28.25 -21.81 14.78
C ALA A 38 -28.56 -23.26 14.41
N GLN A 39 -27.54 -24.13 14.44
CA GLN A 39 -27.65 -25.40 15.16
C GLN A 39 -26.30 -26.01 15.53
N ILE A 40 -26.31 -26.64 16.70
CA ILE A 40 -25.22 -27.13 17.53
C ILE A 40 -25.23 -28.67 17.51
N GLN A 41 -24.08 -29.27 17.87
CA GLN A 41 -23.84 -30.61 18.49
C GLN A 41 -23.56 -31.84 17.56
N PRO A 42 -22.88 -32.91 18.04
CA PRO A 42 -21.53 -32.94 18.64
C PRO A 42 -20.68 -34.21 18.28
N ALA A 43 -19.41 -34.16 18.70
CA ALA A 43 -18.54 -35.23 19.24
C ALA A 43 -18.55 -36.67 18.69
N VAL A 44 -17.35 -37.17 18.31
CA VAL A 44 -16.90 -38.54 18.63
C VAL A 44 -15.42 -38.52 19.05
N GLU A 45 -15.21 -39.12 20.22
CA GLU A 45 -13.97 -39.40 20.91
C GLU A 45 -13.31 -40.70 20.39
N SER A 46 -11.99 -40.83 20.60
CA SER A 46 -11.34 -42.01 21.23
C SER A 46 -10.18 -42.71 20.48
N GLN A 47 -9.07 -42.79 21.24
CA GLN A 47 -8.04 -43.86 21.38
C GLN A 47 -6.68 -43.77 20.67
N LEU A 48 -5.71 -43.31 21.48
CA LEU A 48 -4.40 -43.92 21.79
C LEU A 48 -4.03 -45.26 21.12
N ALA A 49 -2.80 -45.33 20.59
CA ALA A 49 -1.82 -46.37 20.94
C ALA A 49 -0.39 -45.98 20.51
N GLN A 50 0.53 -45.98 21.48
CA GLN A 50 1.97 -45.83 21.33
C GLN A 50 2.62 -47.07 20.66
N LYS A 51 3.78 -46.85 20.01
CA LYS A 51 5.08 -47.52 20.28
C LYS A 51 5.87 -47.83 18.99
N SER A 52 6.97 -47.12 18.75
CA SER A 52 8.33 -47.66 18.90
C SER A 52 9.37 -46.61 18.54
N ILE A 53 10.39 -46.50 19.40
CA ILE A 53 11.61 -45.73 19.19
C ILE A 53 12.70 -46.74 18.85
N SER A 54 13.42 -46.52 17.74
CA SER A 54 14.89 -46.61 17.68
C SER A 54 15.43 -46.34 16.27
N PRO A 55 16.70 -45.92 16.16
CA PRO A 55 17.08 -44.71 15.45
C PRO A 55 17.74 -44.99 14.10
N SER A 56 17.72 -44.02 13.19
CA SER A 56 18.54 -44.09 11.98
C SER A 56 18.71 -42.73 11.32
N TYR A 57 19.91 -42.17 11.51
CA TYR A 57 20.63 -41.16 10.72
C TYR A 57 20.00 -39.78 10.47
N THR A 58 20.56 -38.82 11.20
CA THR A 58 20.98 -37.51 10.73
C THR A 58 21.09 -37.36 9.21
N SER A 59 20.31 -36.43 8.66
CA SER A 59 20.65 -35.60 7.52
C SER A 59 20.00 -34.25 7.76
N GLY A 60 20.67 -33.44 8.57
CA GLY A 60 20.37 -32.03 8.67
C GLY A 60 20.91 -31.28 7.45
N ASP A 61 20.29 -30.14 7.17
CA ASP A 61 20.87 -29.00 6.45
C ASP A 61 21.20 -29.12 4.96
N HIS A 62 20.21 -29.48 4.14
CA HIS A 62 20.24 -29.11 2.71
C HIS A 62 19.10 -28.19 2.25
N THR A 63 18.00 -28.07 3.00
CA THR A 63 16.88 -27.17 2.68
C THR A 63 17.07 -25.73 3.18
N ALA A 64 17.75 -25.54 4.32
CA ALA A 64 18.02 -24.19 4.85
C ALA A 64 19.13 -23.46 4.06
N ALA A 65 20.17 -24.19 3.65
CA ALA A 65 21.29 -23.63 2.87
C ALA A 65 20.88 -23.22 1.45
N THR A 66 19.95 -23.96 0.82
CA THR A 66 19.40 -23.63 -0.51
C THR A 66 18.44 -22.44 -0.45
N ALA A 67 17.62 -22.33 0.60
CA ALA A 67 16.75 -21.17 0.82
C ALA A 67 17.55 -19.89 1.10
N ALA A 68 18.58 -19.95 1.96
CA ALA A 68 19.43 -18.80 2.24
C ALA A 68 20.21 -18.33 1.01
N ALA A 69 20.75 -19.26 0.21
CA ALA A 69 21.42 -18.92 -1.05
C ALA A 69 20.45 -18.30 -2.07
N ALA A 70 19.21 -18.78 -2.16
CA ALA A 70 18.19 -18.22 -3.06
C ALA A 70 17.78 -16.79 -2.67
N VAL A 71 17.67 -16.50 -1.37
CA VAL A 71 17.39 -15.15 -0.87
C VAL A 71 18.53 -14.18 -1.23
N LEU A 72 19.79 -14.59 -1.02
CA LEU A 72 20.96 -13.77 -1.34
C LEU A 72 21.10 -13.48 -2.85
N ILE A 73 20.79 -14.46 -3.70
CA ILE A 73 20.80 -14.28 -5.16
C ILE A 73 19.69 -13.29 -5.57
N SER A 74 18.49 -13.42 -5.00
CA SER A 74 17.38 -12.52 -5.26
C SER A 74 17.70 -11.08 -4.85
N GLU A 75 18.35 -10.88 -3.70
CA GLU A 75 18.73 -9.56 -3.19
C GLU A 75 19.80 -8.91 -4.08
N PHE A 76 20.81 -9.68 -4.49
CA PHE A 76 21.85 -9.20 -5.41
C PHE A 76 21.27 -8.76 -6.76
N GLU A 77 20.39 -9.57 -7.36
CA GLU A 77 19.73 -9.20 -8.62
C GLU A 77 18.84 -7.96 -8.46
N ASN A 78 18.14 -7.81 -7.33
CA ASN A 78 17.36 -6.60 -7.04
C ASN A 78 18.23 -5.34 -6.98
N HIS A 79 19.42 -5.41 -6.38
CA HIS A 79 20.33 -4.26 -6.30
C HIS A 79 20.83 -3.85 -7.69
N LYS A 80 21.17 -4.84 -8.52
CA LYS A 80 21.60 -4.61 -9.91
C LYS A 80 20.48 -4.02 -10.76
N GLN A 81 19.25 -4.51 -10.60
CA GLN A 81 18.08 -3.96 -11.30
C GLN A 81 17.80 -2.52 -10.84
N PHE A 82 17.82 -2.25 -9.54
CA PHE A 82 17.63 -0.90 -9.01
C PHE A 82 18.65 0.08 -9.58
N ALA A 83 19.92 -0.29 -9.58
CA ALA A 83 21.00 0.48 -10.19
C ALA A 83 20.75 0.78 -11.68
N ALA A 84 20.29 -0.21 -12.46
CA ALA A 84 19.91 0.00 -13.85
C ALA A 84 18.72 0.96 -13.99
N HIS A 85 17.73 0.87 -13.10
CA HIS A 85 16.60 1.81 -13.07
C HIS A 85 17.03 3.23 -12.73
N LEU A 86 17.97 3.44 -11.80
CA LEU A 86 18.53 4.77 -11.51
C LEU A 86 19.13 5.42 -12.76
N LYS A 87 19.79 4.65 -13.63
CA LYS A 87 20.26 5.14 -14.93
C LYS A 87 19.11 5.53 -15.85
N THR A 88 18.08 4.69 -15.96
CA THR A 88 16.87 4.98 -16.76
C THR A 88 16.16 6.25 -16.28
N ILE A 89 16.04 6.44 -14.96
CA ILE A 89 15.48 7.64 -14.33
C ILE A 89 16.26 8.87 -14.73
N SER A 90 17.59 8.79 -14.63
CA SER A 90 18.48 9.90 -14.96
C SER A 90 18.38 10.31 -16.43
N GLN A 91 18.29 9.32 -17.32
CA GLN A 91 18.10 9.55 -18.75
C GLN A 91 16.73 10.15 -19.06
N CYS A 92 15.65 9.62 -18.47
CA CYS A 92 14.29 10.10 -18.68
C CYS A 92 14.11 11.56 -18.24
N LEU A 93 14.55 11.87 -17.02
CA LEU A 93 14.37 13.19 -16.41
C LEU A 93 15.47 14.19 -16.81
N GLN A 94 16.45 13.73 -17.60
CA GLN A 94 17.61 14.52 -18.04
C GLN A 94 18.41 15.11 -16.85
N ILE A 95 18.57 14.32 -15.81
CA ILE A 95 19.30 14.69 -14.59
C ILE A 95 20.63 13.93 -14.49
N LYS A 96 21.61 14.55 -13.83
CA LYS A 96 22.86 13.87 -13.48
C LYS A 96 22.66 13.11 -12.17
N ASN A 97 22.85 11.81 -12.21
CA ASN A 97 23.02 11.00 -11.00
C ASN A 97 24.50 10.95 -10.65
N ASN A 98 24.82 10.98 -9.36
CA ASN A 98 26.19 10.92 -8.87
C ASN A 98 26.46 9.65 -8.03
N VAL A 99 25.54 8.68 -8.03
CA VAL A 99 25.69 7.47 -7.23
C VAL A 99 26.46 6.43 -8.02
N ASP A 100 27.53 5.91 -7.42
CA ASP A 100 28.22 4.73 -7.91
C ASP A 100 27.29 3.53 -7.76
N TYR A 101 26.98 2.88 -8.87
CA TYR A 101 25.79 2.05 -9.04
C TYR A 101 25.94 0.63 -8.48
N ASP A 102 27.07 0.33 -7.84
CA ASP A 102 27.34 -1.00 -7.35
C ASP A 102 26.72 -1.19 -5.95
N GLN A 103 25.68 -2.03 -5.90
CA GLN A 103 25.04 -2.54 -4.67
C GLN A 103 24.28 -1.50 -3.83
N VAL A 104 23.41 -0.71 -4.45
CA VAL A 104 22.48 0.16 -3.72
C VAL A 104 21.17 -0.57 -3.45
N ASP A 105 20.75 -0.60 -2.18
CA ASP A 105 19.46 -1.15 -1.80
C ASP A 105 18.30 -0.34 -2.43
N PRO A 106 17.23 -0.97 -2.92
CA PRO A 106 16.05 -0.29 -3.41
C PRO A 106 15.24 0.25 -2.23
N THR A 107 15.64 1.38 -1.65
CA THR A 107 14.92 2.10 -0.58
C THR A 107 14.58 3.50 -1.05
N PHE A 108 13.57 4.12 -0.42
CA PHE A 108 13.23 5.51 -0.69
C PHE A 108 14.42 6.44 -0.43
N ASP A 109 15.12 6.27 0.70
CA ASP A 109 16.29 7.09 1.06
C ASP A 109 17.38 7.04 -0.01
N ASN A 110 17.70 5.85 -0.53
CA ASN A 110 18.70 5.69 -1.58
C ASN A 110 18.26 6.33 -2.90
N LEU A 111 16.97 6.24 -3.25
CA LEU A 111 16.42 6.97 -4.38
C LEU A 111 16.60 8.48 -4.19
N ILE A 112 16.24 9.03 -3.02
CA ILE A 112 16.38 10.47 -2.74
C ILE A 112 17.83 10.93 -2.81
N VAL A 113 18.77 10.18 -2.21
CA VAL A 113 20.21 10.48 -2.31
C VAL A 113 20.67 10.57 -3.77
N SER A 114 20.16 9.68 -4.63
CA SER A 114 20.50 9.66 -6.06
C SER A 114 19.96 10.87 -6.83
N LEU A 115 18.80 11.39 -6.43
CA LEU A 115 18.12 12.50 -7.08
C LEU A 115 18.57 13.87 -6.55
N LYS A 116 19.07 13.92 -5.31
CA LYS A 116 19.47 15.14 -4.59
C LYS A 116 20.33 16.11 -5.41
N PRO A 117 21.33 15.70 -6.20
CA PRO A 117 22.13 16.64 -7.00
C PRO A 117 21.32 17.48 -8.00
N ALA A 118 20.19 16.96 -8.48
CA ALA A 118 19.36 17.61 -9.49
C ALA A 118 18.01 18.11 -8.95
N MET A 119 17.57 17.60 -7.80
CA MET A 119 16.26 17.91 -7.21
C MET A 119 16.36 18.69 -5.90
N GLY A 120 17.52 18.71 -5.24
CA GLY A 120 17.65 19.23 -3.88
C GLY A 120 17.12 18.25 -2.84
N ASP A 121 17.02 18.72 -1.60
CA ASP A 121 16.46 17.95 -0.48
C ASP A 121 14.94 17.91 -0.54
N VAL A 122 14.34 16.80 -0.08
CA VAL A 122 12.89 16.71 0.13
C VAL A 122 12.48 17.77 1.15
N THR A 123 11.54 18.63 0.78
CA THR A 123 11.06 19.72 1.65
C THR A 123 9.99 19.23 2.61
N VAL A 124 9.10 18.38 2.12
CA VAL A 124 8.00 17.78 2.86
C VAL A 124 7.82 16.35 2.39
N PHE A 125 7.63 15.45 3.35
CA PHE A 125 7.17 14.09 3.08
C PHE A 125 5.85 13.88 3.82
N THR A 126 4.83 13.37 3.13
CA THR A 126 3.53 13.05 3.73
C THR A 126 3.24 11.57 3.53
N ASP A 127 2.92 10.86 4.61
CA ASP A 127 2.32 9.54 4.52
C ASP A 127 0.84 9.69 4.21
N ASP A 128 0.41 9.24 3.04
CA ASP A 128 -0.99 9.28 2.60
C ASP A 128 -1.76 8.09 3.19
N TRP A 129 -1.09 6.94 3.33
CA TRP A 129 -1.65 5.74 3.95
C TRP A 129 -0.57 4.77 4.41
N ALA A 130 -0.91 3.95 5.40
CA ALA A 130 -0.11 2.82 5.84
C ALA A 130 -1.00 1.59 6.00
N GLN A 131 -0.47 0.41 5.72
CA GLN A 131 -1.15 -0.87 5.77
C GLN A 131 -0.26 -1.94 6.38
N THR A 132 -0.85 -2.82 7.18
CA THR A 132 -0.19 -3.98 7.74
C THR A 132 -1.10 -5.19 7.61
N ASP A 133 -0.62 -6.24 6.93
CA ASP A 133 -1.31 -7.52 6.86
C ASP A 133 -0.75 -8.45 7.94
N LEU A 134 -1.66 -9.08 8.68
CA LEU A 134 -1.40 -9.80 9.92
C LEU A 134 -1.97 -11.22 9.84
N GLN A 135 -1.27 -12.16 10.45
CA GLN A 135 -1.77 -13.51 10.72
C GLN A 135 -1.70 -13.81 12.22
N TYR A 136 -2.83 -14.11 12.84
CA TYR A 136 -2.88 -14.52 14.24
C TYR A 136 -2.64 -16.01 14.40
N SER A 137 -2.33 -16.42 15.63
CA SER A 137 -2.05 -17.83 15.99
C SER A 137 -3.20 -18.81 15.70
N ASP A 138 -4.44 -18.32 15.63
CA ASP A 138 -5.63 -19.09 15.25
C ASP A 138 -5.80 -19.23 13.71
N GLY A 139 -4.87 -18.68 12.93
CA GLY A 139 -4.91 -18.64 11.47
C GLY A 139 -5.70 -17.48 10.89
N THR A 140 -6.35 -16.65 11.73
CA THR A 140 -7.10 -15.48 11.26
C THR A 140 -6.17 -14.49 10.56
N LEU A 141 -6.57 -14.07 9.36
CA LEU A 141 -5.91 -13.02 8.61
C LEU A 141 -6.64 -11.69 8.81
N LYS A 142 -5.90 -10.65 9.19
CA LYS A 142 -6.42 -9.28 9.25
C LYS A 142 -5.53 -8.32 8.47
N ARG A 143 -6.14 -7.23 8.01
CA ARG A 143 -5.45 -6.08 7.42
C ARG A 143 -5.82 -4.84 8.21
N ILE A 144 -4.81 -4.15 8.71
CA ILE A 144 -4.95 -2.85 9.37
C ILE A 144 -4.51 -1.79 8.39
N ARG A 145 -5.35 -0.81 8.10
CA ARG A 145 -5.07 0.29 7.19
C ARG A 145 -5.36 1.61 7.89
N VAL A 146 -4.42 2.54 7.80
CA VAL A 146 -4.57 3.93 8.24
C VAL A 146 -4.47 4.79 7.00
N GLU A 147 -5.49 5.59 6.73
CA GLU A 147 -5.49 6.56 5.62
C GLU A 147 -5.46 7.98 6.19
N VAL A 148 -4.82 8.90 5.46
CA VAL A 148 -4.73 10.31 5.84
C VAL A 148 -5.57 11.14 4.88
N GLY A 149 -6.59 11.80 5.41
CA GLY A 149 -7.41 12.77 4.70
C GLY A 149 -6.86 14.19 4.87
N TYR A 150 -6.83 14.94 3.77
CA TYR A 150 -6.33 16.31 3.70
C TYR A 150 -7.43 17.33 3.42
N ASP A 151 -8.67 17.06 3.86
CA ASP A 151 -9.82 17.97 3.68
C ASP A 151 -9.56 19.36 4.31
N ASP A 152 -8.83 19.39 5.42
CA ASP A 152 -8.20 20.59 5.98
C ASP A 152 -6.67 20.43 5.90
N PRO A 153 -5.99 21.12 4.95
CA PRO A 153 -4.55 20.99 4.75
C PRO A 153 -3.69 21.31 5.98
N GLY A 154 -4.20 22.12 6.92
CA GLY A 154 -3.51 22.44 8.17
C GLY A 154 -3.70 21.39 9.27
N ASN A 155 -4.71 20.55 9.14
CA ASN A 155 -5.13 19.56 10.15
C ASN A 155 -5.49 18.23 9.48
N PRO A 156 -4.50 17.46 8.99
CA PRO A 156 -4.76 16.15 8.39
C PRO A 156 -5.45 15.22 9.38
N THR A 157 -6.45 14.48 8.92
CA THR A 157 -7.22 13.53 9.74
C THR A 157 -6.84 12.10 9.37
N LYS A 158 -6.50 11.28 10.35
CA LYS A 158 -6.22 9.86 10.16
C LYS A 158 -7.49 9.03 10.30
N TYR A 159 -7.68 8.03 9.45
CA TYR A 159 -8.80 7.09 9.50
C TYR A 159 -8.29 5.65 9.57
N LEU A 160 -8.66 4.94 10.64
CA LEU A 160 -8.35 3.53 10.83
C LEU A 160 -9.45 2.65 10.24
N GLN A 161 -9.04 1.71 9.41
CA GLN A 161 -9.86 0.66 8.84
C GLN A 161 -9.22 -0.68 9.19
N VAL A 162 -10.02 -1.62 9.68
CA VAL A 162 -9.56 -3.00 9.94
C VAL A 162 -10.43 -3.94 9.14
N TYR A 163 -9.79 -4.84 8.41
CA TYR A 163 -10.45 -5.86 7.62
C TYR A 163 -10.05 -7.23 8.14
N LYS A 164 -11.03 -8.12 8.28
CA LYS A 164 -10.80 -9.56 8.44
C LYS A 164 -10.95 -10.21 7.07
N LEU A 165 -10.02 -11.07 6.67
CA LEU A 165 -10.19 -11.84 5.46
C LEU A 165 -11.03 -13.08 5.78
N ASN A 166 -12.08 -13.31 4.98
CA ASN A 166 -12.90 -14.51 5.10
C ASN A 166 -12.23 -15.73 4.43
N GLU A 167 -12.91 -16.88 4.42
CA GLU A 167 -12.38 -18.14 3.88
C GLU A 167 -12.04 -18.06 2.37
N GLN A 168 -12.63 -17.10 1.65
CA GLN A 168 -12.40 -16.81 0.24
C GLN A 168 -11.31 -15.75 0.03
N ASN A 169 -10.58 -15.34 1.08
CA ASN A 169 -9.62 -14.24 1.09
C ASN A 169 -10.20 -12.87 0.68
N ILE A 170 -11.51 -12.68 0.85
CA ILE A 170 -12.17 -11.40 0.58
C ILE A 170 -12.10 -10.55 1.86
N PRO A 171 -11.64 -9.29 1.79
CA PRO A 171 -11.64 -8.39 2.96
C PRO A 171 -13.06 -8.01 3.38
N GLU A 172 -13.40 -8.28 4.64
CA GLU A 172 -14.62 -7.83 5.30
C GLU A 172 -14.26 -6.80 6.38
N MET A 173 -14.88 -5.62 6.33
CA MET A 173 -14.61 -4.55 7.30
C MET A 173 -15.12 -4.96 8.68
N GLU A 174 -14.23 -4.88 9.67
CA GLU A 174 -14.56 -5.11 11.07
C GLU A 174 -15.26 -3.87 11.65
N ASN A 175 -16.33 -4.08 12.40
CA ASN A 175 -17.03 -2.99 13.05
C ASN A 175 -16.24 -2.55 14.29
N LEU A 176 -15.66 -1.37 14.23
CA LEU A 176 -14.88 -0.77 15.32
C LEU A 176 -15.68 0.34 16.00
N ASP A 177 -15.29 0.69 17.22
CA ASP A 177 -15.80 1.88 17.91
C ASP A 177 -15.47 3.14 17.09
N PRO A 178 -16.47 3.91 16.61
CA PRO A 178 -16.24 5.10 15.80
C PRO A 178 -15.37 6.18 16.48
N GLN A 179 -15.33 6.20 17.81
CA GLN A 179 -14.49 7.15 18.55
C GLN A 179 -12.99 6.82 18.44
N ARG A 180 -12.65 5.60 18.03
CA ARG A 180 -11.28 5.12 17.90
C ARG A 180 -10.80 4.99 16.47
N THR A 181 -11.70 5.20 15.50
CA THR A 181 -11.37 5.10 14.07
C THR A 181 -10.90 6.42 13.47
N THR A 182 -11.33 7.55 14.03
CA THR A 182 -10.91 8.89 13.60
C THR A 182 -9.79 9.39 14.51
N ASN A 183 -8.66 9.78 13.92
CA ASN A 183 -7.42 10.14 14.64
C ASN A 183 -7.02 9.10 15.69
N PRO A 184 -6.86 7.81 15.30
CA PRO A 184 -6.39 6.78 16.21
C PRO A 184 -5.03 7.15 16.81
N SER A 185 -4.80 6.80 18.07
CA SER A 185 -3.45 6.89 18.64
C SER A 185 -2.56 5.80 18.06
N ASP A 186 -1.26 6.07 17.93
CA ASP A 186 -0.32 5.09 17.40
C ASP A 186 -0.26 3.85 18.32
N GLU A 187 -0.37 4.03 19.64
CA GLU A 187 -0.43 2.90 20.60
C GLU A 187 -1.67 2.03 20.38
N TYR A 188 -2.81 2.62 20.00
CA TYR A 188 -4.02 1.85 19.70
C TYR A 188 -3.83 1.01 18.43
N VAL A 189 -3.25 1.59 17.38
CA VAL A 189 -2.94 0.86 16.13
C VAL A 189 -1.93 -0.26 16.39
N GLU A 190 -0.88 -0.01 17.16
CA GLU A 190 0.11 -1.03 17.55
C GLU A 190 -0.49 -2.12 18.44
N SER A 191 -1.40 -1.78 19.36
CA SER A 191 -2.06 -2.75 20.22
C SER A 191 -2.80 -3.83 19.42
N MET A 192 -3.36 -3.47 18.26
CA MET A 192 -4.04 -4.42 17.38
C MET A 192 -3.10 -5.44 16.74
N LYS A 193 -1.82 -5.12 16.57
CA LYS A 193 -0.81 -6.02 15.99
C LYS A 193 -0.28 -7.03 17.01
N THR A 194 -0.60 -6.86 18.29
CA THR A 194 -0.09 -7.71 19.38
C THR A 194 -0.50 -9.17 19.19
N GLY A 195 0.47 -10.08 19.27
CA GLY A 195 0.24 -11.52 19.15
C GLY A 195 0.01 -12.02 17.72
N ALA A 196 0.11 -11.15 16.72
CA ALA A 196 0.08 -11.54 15.31
C ALA A 196 1.49 -11.62 14.73
N ASN A 197 1.65 -12.47 13.71
CA ASN A 197 2.77 -12.44 12.78
C ASN A 197 2.49 -11.40 11.69
N ILE A 198 3.45 -10.51 11.45
CA ILE A 198 3.34 -9.50 10.39
C ILE A 198 3.72 -10.17 9.06
N LEU A 199 2.78 -10.23 8.13
CA LEU A 199 3.00 -10.80 6.79
C LEU A 199 3.53 -9.75 5.81
N LEU A 200 3.00 -8.54 5.93
CA LEU A 200 3.28 -7.44 5.02
C LEU A 200 3.17 -6.12 5.79
N HIS A 201 4.10 -5.21 5.54
CA HIS A 201 3.96 -3.81 5.90
C HIS A 201 4.12 -2.98 4.62
N GLU A 202 3.20 -2.08 4.37
CA GLU A 202 3.20 -1.24 3.18
C GLU A 202 2.79 0.18 3.56
N LYS A 203 3.40 1.18 2.96
CA LYS A 203 2.98 2.58 3.13
C LYS A 203 3.12 3.33 1.82
N GLY A 204 2.23 4.26 1.58
CA GLY A 204 2.26 5.15 0.43
C GLY A 204 2.25 6.59 0.87
N GLY A 205 2.94 7.44 0.12
CA GLY A 205 3.11 8.83 0.46
C GLY A 205 3.59 9.68 -0.69
N ARG A 206 3.83 10.96 -0.39
CA ARG A 206 4.30 11.96 -1.34
C ARG A 206 5.52 12.68 -0.80
N ALA A 207 6.52 12.85 -1.66
CA ALA A 207 7.66 13.68 -1.41
C ALA A 207 7.59 14.92 -2.29
N TYR A 208 7.79 16.08 -1.69
CA TYR A 208 7.82 17.38 -2.37
C TYR A 208 9.25 17.92 -2.41
N PHE A 209 9.61 18.59 -3.50
CA PHE A 209 10.94 19.15 -3.74
C PHE A 209 10.89 20.69 -3.85
N PRO A 210 12.04 21.39 -3.68
CA PRO A 210 12.08 22.85 -3.61
C PRO A 210 11.59 23.58 -4.87
N ALA A 211 11.70 22.96 -6.04
CA ALA A 211 11.22 23.53 -7.30
C ALA A 211 9.76 23.13 -7.62
N GLY A 212 9.05 22.51 -6.65
CA GLY A 212 7.64 22.17 -6.75
C GLY A 212 7.37 20.82 -7.39
N GLU A 213 8.40 20.00 -7.67
CA GLU A 213 8.19 18.63 -8.11
C GLU A 213 7.57 17.77 -6.99
N GLU A 214 6.77 16.80 -7.42
CA GLU A 214 6.13 15.81 -6.57
C GLU A 214 6.58 14.41 -7.00
N MET A 215 6.85 13.57 -6.01
CA MET A 215 7.03 12.13 -6.17
C MET A 215 5.98 11.41 -5.33
N ILE A 216 5.19 10.55 -5.95
CA ILE A 216 4.33 9.59 -5.26
C ILE A 216 5.15 8.32 -5.07
N VAL A 217 5.19 7.79 -3.85
CA VAL A 217 6.00 6.61 -3.50
C VAL A 217 5.16 5.57 -2.76
N ILE A 218 5.48 4.31 -2.99
CA ILE A 218 5.01 3.17 -2.20
C ILE A 218 6.22 2.39 -1.71
N GLU A 219 6.29 2.15 -0.42
CA GLU A 219 7.28 1.29 0.22
C GLU A 219 6.60 0.03 0.76
N ARG A 220 7.22 -1.13 0.54
CA ARG A 220 6.78 -2.43 1.02
C ARG A 220 7.92 -3.10 1.78
N ASN A 221 7.67 -3.47 3.02
CA ASN A 221 8.63 -4.08 3.94
C ASN A 221 9.96 -3.29 4.04
N GLY A 222 9.88 -1.96 4.03
CA GLY A 222 11.03 -1.06 4.10
C GLY A 222 11.86 -0.97 2.81
N LYS A 223 11.39 -1.56 1.71
CA LYS A 223 11.98 -1.42 0.39
C LYS A 223 11.03 -0.62 -0.52
N LEU A 224 11.60 0.14 -1.44
CA LEU A 224 10.87 0.87 -2.45
C LEU A 224 10.14 -0.13 -3.36
N GLU A 225 8.82 -0.05 -3.44
CA GLU A 225 8.01 -0.93 -4.30
C GLU A 225 7.67 -0.25 -5.62
N SER A 226 7.24 1.00 -5.55
CA SER A 226 6.95 1.81 -6.73
C SER A 226 7.12 3.29 -6.44
N PHE A 227 7.32 4.07 -7.49
CA PHE A 227 7.18 5.52 -7.41
C PHE A 227 6.83 6.10 -8.78
N THR A 228 6.25 7.29 -8.77
CA THR A 228 6.02 8.10 -9.97
C THR A 228 6.42 9.54 -9.69
N MET A 229 7.11 10.17 -10.62
CA MET A 229 7.52 11.56 -10.47
C MET A 229 7.59 12.30 -11.80
N THR A 230 7.46 13.63 -11.72
CA THR A 230 7.50 14.51 -12.89
C THR A 230 8.54 15.61 -12.71
N LYS A 231 9.38 15.83 -13.73
CA LYS A 231 10.33 16.94 -13.81
C LYS A 231 10.48 17.37 -15.28
N ASN A 232 10.52 18.68 -15.54
CA ASN A 232 10.73 19.21 -16.90
C ASN A 232 9.76 18.66 -17.97
N ASN A 233 8.47 18.52 -17.63
CA ASN A 233 7.44 17.91 -18.48
C ASN A 233 7.72 16.46 -18.89
N LYS A 234 8.58 15.76 -18.14
CA LYS A 234 8.83 14.33 -18.25
C LYS A 234 8.37 13.62 -17.00
N THR A 235 7.66 12.52 -17.18
CA THR A 235 7.18 11.70 -16.08
C THR A 235 7.83 10.33 -16.17
N ILE A 236 8.36 9.84 -15.04
CA ILE A 236 8.78 8.46 -14.92
C ILE A 236 7.93 7.75 -13.88
N SER A 237 7.50 6.53 -14.21
CA SER A 237 6.79 5.63 -13.31
C SER A 237 7.54 4.31 -13.25
N CYS A 238 7.90 3.90 -12.05
CA CYS A 238 8.62 2.66 -11.79
C CYS A 238 7.79 1.80 -10.83
N ASN A 239 7.65 0.51 -11.13
CA ASN A 239 6.78 -0.40 -10.38
C ASN A 239 7.49 -1.73 -10.08
N THR A 240 7.07 -2.39 -9.00
CA THR A 240 7.55 -3.72 -8.58
C THR A 240 9.08 -3.79 -8.45
N MET A 241 9.67 -2.74 -7.86
CA MET A 241 11.13 -2.47 -7.78
C MET A 241 11.93 -3.50 -6.97
N THR A 242 11.25 -4.41 -6.27
CA THR A 242 11.85 -5.49 -5.48
C THR A 242 11.70 -6.88 -6.13
N SER A 243 11.22 -6.93 -7.37
CA SER A 243 10.93 -8.17 -8.06
C SER A 243 11.59 -8.24 -9.44
N ALA A 244 11.75 -9.45 -9.96
CA ALA A 244 12.24 -9.66 -11.33
C ALA A 244 11.32 -9.06 -12.42
N ALA A 245 10.09 -8.69 -12.08
CA ALA A 245 9.15 -8.01 -12.98
C ALA A 245 9.32 -6.47 -12.98
N SER A 246 10.34 -5.95 -12.29
CA SER A 246 10.58 -4.52 -12.16
C SER A 246 10.65 -3.81 -13.51
N ASN A 247 9.97 -2.67 -13.61
CA ASN A 247 9.84 -1.91 -14.83
C ASN A 247 9.78 -0.41 -14.52
N CYS A 248 10.47 0.39 -15.32
CA CYS A 248 10.33 1.84 -15.36
C CYS A 248 9.91 2.30 -16.77
N GLN A 249 8.89 3.16 -16.83
CA GLN A 249 8.37 3.74 -18.07
C GLN A 249 8.51 5.26 -18.03
N CYS A 250 9.03 5.84 -19.11
CA CYS A 250 9.21 7.27 -19.30
C CYS A 250 8.16 7.80 -20.28
N PHE A 251 7.49 8.90 -19.91
CA PHE A 251 6.49 9.61 -20.69
C PHE A 251 7.00 11.03 -21.01
#